data_AF-A0A1M6WJY4-F1
#
_entry.id   AF-A0A1M6WJY4-F1
#
_cell.length_a   1.000
_cell.length_b   1.000
_cell.length_c   1.000
_cell.angle_alpha   90.00
_cell.angle_beta   90.00
_cell.angle_gamma   90.00
#
_symmetry.space_group_name_H-M   'P 1'
#
loop_
_entity.id
_entity.type
_entity.pdbx_description
1 polymer ?
#
loop_
_entity_poly.entity_id
_entity_poly.type
_entity_poly.pdbx_seq_one_letter_code
_entity_poly.pdbx_strand_id
1 'polypeptide(L)'
;MPAARGSAPPGGVRRLAARGARTAALGAAGLLAVGSSVSAGSGPPAMPASPPAARPCALRAVPGVAMSEGFPDSTERGPDAEFAPSTGTVRALTLLIDFPDAPAPYGARERYAEFFPAVRQWYKSASYGRLDYRSTPVLRYIRMPQPFSAYGIGRGYGWDAHTAMMRDLLKAADPTINFRGYDLVNVLVTPNAGPPADEAVLSVTWTGASAATTDDGAHLNKVSLIYGHDQSGSRVLSHENGHDFGLPDLYAADDFQRTDGLAGQWDTMSLDWGLQGDLFAWHKWRLGWITDRQVACVTSRGTTTYHLSPVEVPGGRKAVMIPYGPTGVFVIEARAAVGDDHDACRQGVLAYRVRTDIDSGKGPVTVVDGHPGTSACDFSSGAFNSLNDAPFTAGQTYTDKAAHVSFTVDGRDAAGDWMIRVTRR
;
A
#
# COMPACT_ATOMS: atom_id res chain seq x y z
N MET A 1 32.61 -81.48 -18.02
CA MET A 1 32.98 -81.40 -19.46
C MET A 1 32.76 -79.96 -19.96
N PRO A 2 33.36 -79.53 -21.09
CA PRO A 2 33.87 -78.15 -21.28
C PRO A 2 32.87 -77.21 -21.98
N ALA A 3 33.09 -75.89 -22.21
CA ALA A 3 34.27 -74.97 -22.11
C ALA A 3 33.75 -73.54 -21.71
N ALA A 4 34.34 -72.33 -21.89
CA ALA A 4 35.63 -71.67 -22.24
C ALA A 4 35.41 -70.13 -22.05
N ARG A 5 36.36 -69.17 -22.01
CA ARG A 5 37.83 -69.07 -21.82
C ARG A 5 38.19 -67.58 -21.51
N GLY A 6 38.88 -67.27 -20.41
CA GLY A 6 39.63 -66.00 -20.20
C GLY A 6 38.79 -64.72 -19.93
N SER A 7 39.40 -63.58 -19.55
CA SER A 7 40.79 -63.30 -19.11
C SER A 7 40.88 -61.99 -18.28
N ALA A 8 42.06 -61.68 -17.71
CA ALA A 8 42.29 -60.68 -16.66
C ALA A 8 42.41 -59.20 -17.16
N PRO A 9 42.43 -58.17 -16.27
CA PRO A 9 42.30 -56.74 -16.62
C PRO A 9 43.65 -56.05 -16.90
N PRO A 10 43.64 -54.77 -17.34
CA PRO A 10 43.94 -53.68 -16.38
C PRO A 10 43.23 -52.34 -16.67
N GLY A 11 43.41 -51.34 -15.79
CA GLY A 11 43.12 -49.92 -16.09
C GLY A 11 42.50 -49.15 -14.92
N GLY A 12 43.30 -48.32 -14.24
CA GLY A 12 42.82 -47.47 -13.13
C GLY A 12 43.07 -45.98 -13.39
N VAL A 13 42.08 -45.15 -13.05
CA VAL A 13 42.20 -43.67 -13.06
C VAL A 13 41.59 -43.11 -11.77
N ARG A 14 42.37 -42.30 -11.04
CA ARG A 14 41.88 -41.50 -9.90
C ARG A 14 41.02 -40.35 -10.43
N ARG A 15 39.93 -39.98 -9.74
CA ARG A 15 39.78 -38.64 -9.12
C ARG A 15 38.45 -38.41 -8.39
N LEU A 16 38.58 -37.66 -7.28
CA LEU A 16 37.68 -36.63 -6.76
C LEU A 16 36.20 -36.98 -6.54
N ALA A 17 35.84 -37.10 -5.26
CA ALA A 17 34.47 -36.86 -4.81
C ALA A 17 34.13 -35.36 -4.95
N ALA A 18 32.95 -35.07 -5.50
CA ALA A 18 32.37 -33.73 -5.50
C ALA A 18 31.14 -33.71 -4.57
N ARG A 19 31.28 -33.12 -3.37
CA ARG A 19 30.12 -32.75 -2.55
C ARG A 19 29.44 -31.54 -3.18
N GLY A 20 28.46 -31.78 -4.05
CA GLY A 20 27.61 -30.73 -4.59
C GLY A 20 26.74 -30.11 -3.49
N ALA A 21 27.22 -29.02 -2.88
CA ALA A 21 26.41 -28.21 -2.00
C ALA A 21 25.25 -27.60 -2.80
N ARG A 22 24.01 -27.86 -2.38
CA ARG A 22 22.84 -27.14 -2.93
C ARG A 22 22.80 -25.75 -2.31
N THR A 23 23.57 -24.83 -2.89
CA THR A 23 23.37 -23.39 -2.68
C THR A 23 22.00 -23.02 -3.25
N ALA A 24 20.99 -22.90 -2.39
CA ALA A 24 19.74 -22.25 -2.76
C ALA A 24 20.07 -20.78 -3.05
N ALA A 25 20.07 -20.40 -4.32
CA ALA A 25 20.20 -19.01 -4.72
C ALA A 25 18.88 -18.31 -4.36
N LEU A 26 18.87 -17.58 -3.26
CA LEU A 26 17.82 -16.61 -2.94
C LEU A 26 17.90 -15.48 -3.97
N GLY A 27 17.17 -15.63 -5.06
CA GLY A 27 17.05 -14.61 -6.09
C GLY A 27 16.29 -13.41 -5.54
N ALA A 28 16.97 -12.28 -5.39
CA ALA A 28 16.34 -11.02 -5.00
C ALA A 28 15.55 -10.43 -6.18
N ALA A 29 14.32 -10.89 -6.36
CA ALA A 29 13.35 -10.25 -7.25
C ALA A 29 12.89 -8.92 -6.61
N GLY A 30 13.22 -7.80 -7.25
CA GLY A 30 12.72 -6.48 -6.83
C GLY A 30 11.26 -6.33 -7.22
N LEU A 31 10.38 -6.35 -6.22
CA LEU A 31 8.93 -6.46 -6.38
C LEU A 31 8.23 -5.12 -6.77
N LEU A 32 7.12 -5.28 -7.49
CA LEU A 32 5.88 -4.46 -7.50
C LEU A 32 5.98 -2.92 -7.37
N ALA A 33 5.58 -2.22 -8.46
CA ALA A 33 5.24 -0.79 -8.47
C ALA A 33 4.22 -0.50 -9.59
N VAL A 34 3.10 0.10 -9.20
CA VAL A 34 1.82 0.28 -9.92
C VAL A 34 1.76 1.63 -10.67
N GLY A 35 0.75 1.82 -11.54
CA GLY A 35 0.60 2.95 -12.44
C GLY A 35 -0.67 3.79 -12.24
N SER A 36 -0.79 4.47 -11.10
CA SER A 36 -1.87 5.42 -10.75
C SER A 36 -1.91 6.65 -11.68
N SER A 37 -2.41 6.49 -12.91
CA SER A 37 -2.29 7.49 -13.98
C SER A 37 -3.47 8.48 -14.07
N VAL A 38 -3.50 9.44 -13.15
CA VAL A 38 -4.37 10.63 -13.23
C VAL A 38 -3.91 11.55 -14.37
N SER A 39 -4.84 12.11 -15.15
CA SER A 39 -4.52 13.05 -16.24
C SER A 39 -4.00 14.38 -15.72
N ALA A 40 -2.67 14.53 -15.66
CA ALA A 40 -2.02 15.74 -15.15
C ALA A 40 -2.28 16.96 -16.05
N GLY A 41 -2.92 18.00 -15.48
CA GLY A 41 -3.08 19.29 -16.15
C GLY A 41 -1.74 20.03 -16.26
N SER A 42 -1.36 20.45 -17.47
CA SER A 42 -0.07 21.07 -17.75
C SER A 42 0.02 22.53 -17.26
N GLY A 43 0.20 22.72 -15.97
CA GLY A 43 0.49 24.00 -15.33
C GLY A 43 1.34 23.83 -14.06
N PRO A 44 2.06 24.86 -13.61
CA PRO A 44 2.72 24.80 -12.30
C PRO A 44 1.65 24.64 -11.20
N PRO A 45 1.88 23.79 -10.18
CA PRO A 45 0.89 23.52 -9.15
C PRO A 45 0.49 24.82 -8.44
N ALA A 46 -0.82 25.03 -8.32
CA ALA A 46 -1.33 26.20 -7.61
C ALA A 46 -1.02 26.09 -6.12
N MET A 47 -0.65 27.20 -5.48
CA MET A 47 -0.51 27.25 -4.02
C MET A 47 -1.80 26.72 -3.35
N PRO A 48 -1.72 25.69 -2.49
CA PRO A 48 -2.92 25.16 -1.85
C PRO A 48 -3.54 26.22 -0.93
N ALA A 49 -4.86 26.17 -0.78
CA ALA A 49 -5.54 27.01 0.20
C ALA A 49 -5.09 26.67 1.63
N SER A 50 -5.24 27.62 2.55
CA SER A 50 -4.90 27.38 3.95
C SER A 50 -5.74 26.25 4.56
N PRO A 51 -5.17 25.44 5.49
CA PRO A 51 -5.92 24.47 6.28
C PRO A 51 -7.13 25.11 6.99
N PRO A 52 -8.21 24.36 7.24
CA PRO A 52 -9.31 24.84 8.08
C PRO A 52 -8.78 25.27 9.46
N ALA A 53 -9.23 26.43 9.97
CA ALA A 53 -8.72 26.99 11.23
C ALA A 53 -8.91 26.06 12.46
N ALA A 54 -9.91 25.18 12.42
CA ALA A 54 -10.15 24.15 13.44
C ALA A 54 -9.25 22.91 13.32
N ARG A 55 -8.57 22.72 12.16
CA ARG A 55 -7.70 21.57 11.85
C ARG A 55 -6.38 22.06 11.21
N PRO A 56 -5.57 22.91 11.87
CA PRO A 56 -4.45 23.61 11.20
C PRO A 56 -3.28 22.71 10.76
N CYS A 57 -3.28 21.42 11.10
CA CYS A 57 -2.35 20.41 10.59
C CYS A 57 -2.90 19.64 9.38
N ALA A 58 -4.18 19.77 9.05
CA ALA A 58 -4.80 19.13 7.89
C ALA A 58 -4.46 19.94 6.63
N LEU A 59 -3.20 19.82 6.18
CA LEU A 59 -2.72 20.43 4.94
C LEU A 59 -3.58 19.95 3.76
N ARG A 60 -4.01 20.86 2.90
CA ARG A 60 -4.90 20.56 1.77
C ARG A 60 -4.16 19.88 0.63
N ALA A 61 -4.93 19.15 -0.17
CA ALA A 61 -4.47 18.64 -1.45
C ALA A 61 -4.01 19.79 -2.35
N VAL A 62 -2.96 19.57 -3.14
CA VAL A 62 -2.39 20.57 -4.05
C VAL A 62 -2.99 20.41 -5.44
N PRO A 63 -3.67 21.42 -6.01
CA PRO A 63 -4.26 21.31 -7.34
C PRO A 63 -3.20 21.01 -8.41
N GLY A 64 -3.44 19.92 -9.16
CA GLY A 64 -2.54 19.43 -10.20
C GLY A 64 -1.55 18.34 -9.76
N VAL A 65 -1.47 18.02 -8.46
CA VAL A 65 -0.63 16.94 -7.94
C VAL A 65 -1.42 15.63 -7.88
N ALA A 66 -0.91 14.58 -8.55
CA ALA A 66 -1.63 13.31 -8.68
C ALA A 66 -1.75 12.60 -7.33
N MET A 67 -3.00 12.34 -6.90
CA MET A 67 -3.38 11.72 -5.62
C MET A 67 -2.74 12.35 -4.36
N SER A 68 -2.49 13.67 -4.39
CA SER A 68 -1.86 14.46 -3.32
C SER A 68 -2.18 13.99 -1.89
N GLU A 69 -1.13 13.82 -1.07
CA GLU A 69 -1.19 13.50 0.37
C GLU A 69 -2.06 14.46 1.20
N GLY A 70 -2.41 15.62 0.67
CA GLY A 70 -3.23 16.58 1.39
C GLY A 70 -4.68 16.13 1.54
N PHE A 71 -5.37 16.71 2.53
CA PHE A 71 -6.80 16.52 2.72
C PHE A 71 -7.56 17.11 1.52
N PRO A 72 -8.51 16.37 0.91
CA PRO A 72 -9.28 16.87 -0.22
C PRO A 72 -10.22 18.02 0.21
N ASP A 73 -10.48 18.93 -0.72
CA ASP A 73 -11.33 20.11 -0.47
C ASP A 73 -12.81 19.75 -0.37
N SER A 74 -13.25 18.71 -1.09
CA SER A 74 -14.55 18.07 -0.93
C SER A 74 -14.42 16.78 -0.09
N THR A 75 -15.48 16.45 0.63
CA THR A 75 -15.66 15.15 1.30
C THR A 75 -16.95 14.45 0.84
N GLU A 76 -17.47 14.85 -0.32
CA GLU A 76 -18.63 14.25 -0.98
C GLU A 76 -18.46 12.75 -1.21
N ARG A 77 -19.58 12.03 -1.14
CA ARG A 77 -19.65 10.56 -1.24
C ARG A 77 -20.85 10.20 -2.09
N GLY A 78 -20.65 9.34 -3.07
CA GLY A 78 -21.68 8.93 -4.03
C GLY A 78 -21.07 8.20 -5.23
N PRO A 79 -21.89 7.81 -6.23
CA PRO A 79 -21.38 7.16 -7.44
C PRO A 79 -20.37 8.06 -8.16
N ASP A 80 -20.65 9.35 -8.26
CA ASP A 80 -19.86 10.33 -9.03
C ASP A 80 -18.65 10.90 -8.27
N ALA A 81 -18.46 10.53 -6.99
CA ALA A 81 -17.31 10.95 -6.21
C ALA A 81 -16.02 10.27 -6.69
N GLU A 82 -14.90 10.99 -6.68
CA GLU A 82 -13.59 10.50 -7.11
C GLU A 82 -13.17 9.24 -6.33
N PHE A 83 -13.41 9.25 -5.01
CA PHE A 83 -13.00 8.21 -4.07
C PHE A 83 -14.21 7.58 -3.35
N ALA A 84 -14.06 6.32 -2.96
CA ALA A 84 -15.01 5.56 -2.18
C ALA A 84 -15.11 6.09 -0.73
N PRO A 85 -16.23 5.82 -0.02
CA PRO A 85 -16.36 6.16 1.40
C PRO A 85 -15.28 5.48 2.27
N SER A 86 -14.33 6.24 2.80
CA SER A 86 -13.30 5.71 3.71
C SER A 86 -13.82 5.12 5.04
N THR A 87 -15.11 5.28 5.35
CA THR A 87 -15.72 4.99 6.66
C THR A 87 -17.19 4.64 6.54
N GLY A 88 -17.71 3.89 7.53
CA GLY A 88 -19.04 3.30 7.50
C GLY A 88 -19.00 1.88 6.94
N THR A 89 -20.04 1.48 6.22
CA THR A 89 -20.03 0.21 5.45
C THR A 89 -19.67 0.53 4.01
N VAL A 90 -18.60 -0.08 3.51
CA VAL A 90 -18.22 -0.07 2.09
C VAL A 90 -18.64 -1.37 1.45
N ARG A 91 -19.21 -1.30 0.25
CA ARG A 91 -19.72 -2.43 -0.53
C ARG A 91 -18.89 -2.57 -1.79
N ALA A 92 -18.03 -3.59 -1.82
CA ALA A 92 -17.24 -3.92 -3.00
C ALA A 92 -17.93 -5.02 -3.81
N LEU A 93 -18.25 -4.77 -5.08
CA LEU A 93 -18.59 -5.86 -6.00
C LEU A 93 -17.28 -6.56 -6.38
N THR A 94 -17.14 -7.85 -6.10
CA THR A 94 -15.92 -8.59 -6.45
C THR A 94 -16.21 -9.54 -7.61
N LEU A 95 -15.70 -9.19 -8.78
CA LEU A 95 -15.76 -9.98 -10.00
C LEU A 95 -14.49 -10.82 -10.14
N LEU A 96 -14.62 -11.96 -10.82
CA LEU A 96 -13.49 -12.81 -11.19
C LEU A 96 -13.51 -12.99 -12.70
N ILE A 97 -12.38 -12.78 -13.38
CA ILE A 97 -12.31 -12.79 -14.86
C ILE A 97 -11.21 -13.71 -15.38
N ASP A 98 -11.44 -14.31 -16.54
CA ASP A 98 -10.44 -15.08 -17.28
C ASP A 98 -10.61 -14.91 -18.80
N PHE A 99 -9.62 -15.37 -19.58
CA PHE A 99 -9.49 -15.04 -21.00
C PHE A 99 -9.43 -16.30 -21.89
N PRO A 100 -9.65 -16.18 -23.22
CA PRO A 100 -9.45 -17.26 -24.19
C PRO A 100 -8.02 -17.82 -24.25
N ASP A 101 -7.00 -16.97 -24.09
CA ASP A 101 -5.57 -17.32 -24.08
C ASP A 101 -5.01 -17.59 -22.67
N ALA A 102 -5.56 -16.92 -21.65
CA ALA A 102 -5.29 -17.15 -20.23
C ALA A 102 -6.57 -17.64 -19.50
N PRO A 103 -6.93 -18.93 -19.59
CA PRO A 103 -8.05 -19.50 -18.86
C PRO A 103 -7.70 -19.74 -17.38
N ALA A 104 -8.70 -19.69 -16.50
CA ALA A 104 -8.48 -19.90 -15.06
C ALA A 104 -7.95 -21.31 -14.74
N PRO A 105 -6.80 -21.45 -14.02
CA PRO A 105 -6.21 -22.74 -13.69
C PRO A 105 -6.90 -23.45 -12.51
N TYR A 106 -7.66 -22.72 -11.69
CA TYR A 106 -8.38 -23.22 -10.52
C TYR A 106 -9.70 -22.46 -10.31
N GLY A 107 -10.47 -22.79 -9.26
CA GLY A 107 -11.86 -22.33 -9.12
C GLY A 107 -12.01 -20.88 -8.63
N ALA A 108 -13.07 -20.18 -9.05
CA ALA A 108 -13.32 -18.78 -8.65
C ALA A 108 -13.51 -18.59 -7.12
N ARG A 109 -13.92 -19.64 -6.40
CA ARG A 109 -13.98 -19.63 -4.92
C ARG A 109 -12.59 -19.68 -4.28
N GLU A 110 -11.64 -20.34 -4.94
CA GLU A 110 -10.25 -20.48 -4.51
C GLU A 110 -9.52 -19.16 -4.72
N ARG A 111 -9.63 -18.56 -5.93
CA ARG A 111 -9.12 -17.22 -6.22
C ARG A 111 -9.69 -16.12 -5.31
N TYR A 112 -10.94 -16.26 -4.88
CA TYR A 112 -11.54 -15.34 -3.91
C TYR A 112 -10.99 -15.54 -2.47
N ALA A 113 -10.67 -16.78 -2.10
CA ALA A 113 -10.19 -17.13 -0.75
C ALA A 113 -8.75 -16.67 -0.47
N GLU A 114 -7.96 -16.39 -1.51
CA GLU A 114 -6.63 -15.74 -1.40
C GLU A 114 -6.71 -14.35 -0.73
N PHE A 115 -7.81 -13.62 -0.94
CA PHE A 115 -7.98 -12.24 -0.46
C PHE A 115 -8.95 -12.15 0.73
N PHE A 116 -10.01 -12.97 0.75
CA PHE A 116 -11.08 -12.87 1.74
C PHE A 116 -11.17 -14.16 2.59
N PRO A 117 -11.19 -14.02 3.94
CA PRO A 117 -11.61 -12.84 4.71
C PRO A 117 -10.48 -11.84 5.07
N ALA A 118 -9.23 -12.08 4.69
CA ALA A 118 -8.07 -11.34 5.20
C ALA A 118 -8.14 -9.81 4.98
N VAL A 119 -8.43 -9.32 3.77
CA VAL A 119 -8.61 -7.88 3.47
C VAL A 119 -9.63 -7.22 4.42
N ARG A 120 -10.74 -7.90 4.70
CA ARG A 120 -11.77 -7.40 5.63
C ARG A 120 -11.28 -7.38 7.09
N GLN A 121 -10.41 -8.32 7.48
CA GLN A 121 -9.84 -8.35 8.82
C GLN A 121 -8.82 -7.21 9.00
N TRP A 122 -7.96 -7.00 8.00
CA TRP A 122 -7.00 -5.89 7.94
C TRP A 122 -7.69 -4.53 8.06
N TYR A 123 -8.65 -4.22 7.15
CA TYR A 123 -9.40 -2.96 7.23
C TYR A 123 -10.14 -2.76 8.55
N LYS A 124 -10.66 -3.83 9.17
CA LYS A 124 -11.31 -3.74 10.49
C LYS A 124 -10.29 -3.41 11.59
N SER A 125 -9.09 -3.96 11.52
CA SER A 125 -8.00 -3.71 12.47
C SER A 125 -7.46 -2.29 12.31
N ALA A 126 -6.89 -1.97 11.15
CA ALA A 126 -6.28 -0.67 10.83
C ALA A 126 -7.23 0.53 11.08
N SER A 127 -8.55 0.38 10.79
CA SER A 127 -9.57 1.42 11.01
C SER A 127 -10.17 1.48 12.42
N TYR A 128 -9.76 0.58 13.33
CA TYR A 128 -10.40 0.34 14.63
C TYR A 128 -11.91 0.04 14.52
N GLY A 129 -12.34 -0.59 13.42
CA GLY A 129 -13.74 -0.90 13.10
C GLY A 129 -14.57 0.29 12.58
N ARG A 130 -13.94 1.40 12.18
CA ARG A 130 -14.64 2.54 11.52
C ARG A 130 -14.98 2.27 10.05
N LEU A 131 -14.33 1.27 9.46
CA LEU A 131 -14.65 0.73 8.15
C LEU A 131 -15.10 -0.74 8.30
N ASP A 132 -16.35 -1.01 7.94
CA ASP A 132 -16.87 -2.37 7.75
C ASP A 132 -16.90 -2.67 6.24
N TYR A 133 -15.74 -3.08 5.73
CA TYR A 133 -15.58 -3.49 4.34
C TYR A 133 -16.39 -4.76 4.06
N ARG A 134 -17.23 -4.76 3.01
CA ARG A 134 -18.07 -5.88 2.60
C ARG A 134 -17.91 -6.19 1.11
N SER A 135 -17.09 -7.19 0.80
CA SER A 135 -17.08 -7.80 -0.52
C SER A 135 -18.34 -8.63 -0.78
N THR A 136 -18.90 -8.50 -1.98
CA THR A 136 -19.95 -9.36 -2.53
C THR A 136 -19.41 -10.05 -3.78
N PRO A 137 -18.98 -11.33 -3.67
CA PRO A 137 -18.30 -12.01 -4.77
C PRO A 137 -19.25 -12.70 -5.76
N VAL A 138 -18.99 -12.51 -7.05
CA VAL A 138 -19.55 -13.34 -8.13
C VAL A 138 -18.66 -14.58 -8.27
N LEU A 139 -19.00 -15.66 -7.58
CA LEU A 139 -18.18 -16.89 -7.48
C LEU A 139 -18.21 -17.78 -8.75
N ARG A 140 -18.00 -17.18 -9.91
CA ARG A 140 -17.74 -17.80 -11.22
C ARG A 140 -16.80 -16.89 -12.01
N TYR A 141 -16.00 -17.43 -12.92
CA TYR A 141 -15.29 -16.58 -13.87
C TYR A 141 -16.27 -15.97 -14.88
N ILE A 142 -16.04 -14.71 -15.20
CA ILE A 142 -16.63 -14.02 -16.35
C ILE A 142 -15.58 -14.12 -17.46
N ARG A 143 -15.87 -14.94 -18.47
CA ARG A 143 -14.97 -15.10 -19.62
C ARG A 143 -14.99 -13.82 -20.45
N MET A 144 -13.85 -13.16 -20.52
CA MET A 144 -13.63 -12.00 -21.39
C MET A 144 -13.73 -12.42 -22.87
N PRO A 145 -14.27 -11.54 -23.75
CA PRO A 145 -14.51 -11.89 -25.15
C PRO A 145 -13.25 -11.89 -26.01
N GLN A 146 -12.23 -11.11 -25.66
CA GLN A 146 -10.93 -11.10 -26.35
C GLN A 146 -9.87 -11.83 -25.51
N PRO A 147 -8.80 -12.38 -26.14
CA PRO A 147 -7.59 -12.78 -25.43
C PRO A 147 -6.97 -11.62 -24.65
N PHE A 148 -6.38 -11.91 -23.48
CA PHE A 148 -5.66 -10.95 -22.64
C PHE A 148 -4.63 -10.15 -23.46
N SER A 149 -3.87 -10.86 -24.30
CA SER A 149 -2.86 -10.31 -25.18
C SER A 149 -3.38 -9.25 -26.19
N ALA A 150 -4.68 -9.19 -26.47
CA ALA A 150 -5.28 -8.18 -27.34
C ALA A 150 -5.66 -6.86 -26.63
N TYR A 151 -5.75 -6.84 -25.30
CA TYR A 151 -6.05 -5.61 -24.55
C TYR A 151 -4.83 -4.69 -24.36
N GLY A 152 -3.61 -5.15 -24.67
CA GLY A 152 -2.38 -4.35 -24.54
C GLY A 152 -1.98 -4.02 -23.11
N ILE A 153 -2.46 -4.79 -22.13
CA ILE A 153 -2.16 -4.61 -20.71
C ILE A 153 -0.69 -4.97 -20.44
N GLY A 154 0.03 -4.05 -19.81
CA GLY A 154 1.45 -4.13 -19.45
C GLY A 154 1.77 -3.12 -18.36
N ARG A 155 3.02 -3.05 -17.88
CA ARG A 155 3.39 -2.10 -16.81
C ARG A 155 3.09 -0.65 -17.24
N GLY A 156 2.26 0.05 -16.46
CA GLY A 156 1.87 1.43 -16.73
C GLY A 156 0.95 1.61 -17.95
N TYR A 157 0.08 0.64 -18.23
CA TYR A 157 -0.89 0.74 -19.34
C TYR A 157 -1.85 1.94 -19.18
N GLY A 158 -2.20 2.56 -20.31
CA GLY A 158 -2.99 3.79 -20.34
C GLY A 158 -4.52 3.58 -20.29
N TRP A 159 -5.21 4.70 -20.08
CA TRP A 159 -6.67 4.78 -19.95
C TRP A 159 -7.47 4.09 -21.07
N ASP A 160 -6.99 4.13 -22.32
CA ASP A 160 -7.69 3.50 -23.45
C ASP A 160 -7.76 1.97 -23.32
N ALA A 161 -6.69 1.33 -22.84
CA ALA A 161 -6.64 -0.12 -22.62
C ALA A 161 -7.49 -0.53 -21.40
N HIS A 162 -7.48 0.26 -20.32
CA HIS A 162 -8.40 0.10 -19.19
C HIS A 162 -9.87 0.17 -19.67
N THR A 163 -10.19 1.24 -20.41
CA THR A 163 -11.52 1.51 -20.97
C THR A 163 -12.01 0.41 -21.91
N ALA A 164 -11.14 -0.11 -22.79
CA ALA A 164 -11.49 -1.21 -23.69
C ALA A 164 -11.86 -2.48 -22.91
N MET A 165 -11.04 -2.85 -21.92
CA MET A 165 -11.27 -4.01 -21.06
C MET A 165 -12.53 -3.87 -20.20
N MET A 166 -12.80 -2.69 -19.62
CA MET A 166 -14.01 -2.45 -18.82
C MET A 166 -15.30 -2.50 -19.65
N ARG A 167 -15.28 -2.02 -20.90
CA ARG A 167 -16.44 -2.12 -21.81
C ARG A 167 -16.75 -3.57 -22.17
N ASP A 168 -15.73 -4.37 -22.49
CA ASP A 168 -15.91 -5.80 -22.78
C ASP A 168 -16.31 -6.60 -21.52
N LEU A 169 -15.83 -6.21 -20.34
CA LEU A 169 -16.26 -6.78 -19.06
C LEU A 169 -17.76 -6.53 -18.82
N LEU A 170 -18.24 -5.28 -18.93
CA LEU A 170 -19.67 -4.99 -18.79
C LEU A 170 -20.51 -5.79 -19.80
N LYS A 171 -20.09 -5.84 -21.07
CA LYS A 171 -20.77 -6.62 -22.11
C LYS A 171 -20.89 -8.11 -21.78
N ALA A 172 -19.97 -8.68 -21.01
CA ALA A 172 -20.01 -10.06 -20.53
C ALA A 172 -20.69 -10.25 -19.15
N ALA A 173 -20.87 -9.17 -18.38
CA ALA A 173 -21.30 -9.20 -16.98
C ALA A 173 -22.72 -8.64 -16.75
N ASP A 174 -22.98 -7.43 -17.23
CA ASP A 174 -24.15 -6.58 -16.96
C ASP A 174 -25.50 -7.27 -17.22
N PRO A 175 -25.68 -8.08 -18.30
CA PRO A 175 -26.92 -8.85 -18.52
C PRO A 175 -27.27 -9.88 -17.43
N THR A 176 -26.38 -10.10 -16.46
CA THR A 176 -26.52 -11.11 -15.39
C THR A 176 -26.09 -10.63 -13.99
N ILE A 177 -25.52 -9.43 -13.86
CA ILE A 177 -24.91 -8.90 -12.63
C ILE A 177 -25.29 -7.43 -12.52
N ASN A 178 -26.02 -7.07 -11.46
CA ASN A 178 -26.35 -5.67 -11.16
C ASN A 178 -25.16 -5.00 -10.47
N PHE A 179 -24.67 -3.88 -11.03
CA PHE A 179 -23.53 -3.11 -10.52
C PHE A 179 -23.91 -1.97 -9.55
N ARG A 180 -25.20 -1.76 -9.26
CA ARG A 180 -25.67 -0.66 -8.40
C ARG A 180 -25.64 -1.01 -6.92
N GLY A 181 -25.42 0.02 -6.10
CA GLY A 181 -25.38 -0.14 -4.64
C GLY A 181 -24.05 -0.65 -4.10
N TYR A 182 -23.00 -0.64 -4.93
CA TYR A 182 -21.61 -0.82 -4.55
C TYR A 182 -20.87 0.52 -4.61
N ASP A 183 -19.87 0.68 -3.77
CA ASP A 183 -19.04 1.89 -3.67
C ASP A 183 -17.78 1.80 -4.55
N LEU A 184 -17.33 0.57 -4.84
CA LEU A 184 -16.16 0.23 -5.69
C LEU A 184 -16.32 -1.16 -6.31
N VAL A 185 -15.51 -1.47 -7.32
CA VAL A 185 -15.48 -2.79 -7.99
C VAL A 185 -14.07 -3.40 -7.95
N ASN A 186 -13.94 -4.59 -7.39
CA ASN A 186 -12.73 -5.39 -7.49
C ASN A 186 -12.83 -6.33 -8.69
N VAL A 187 -11.78 -6.40 -9.50
CA VAL A 187 -11.63 -7.36 -10.59
C VAL A 187 -10.45 -8.27 -10.27
N LEU A 188 -10.74 -9.43 -9.68
CA LEU A 188 -9.74 -10.47 -9.44
C LEU A 188 -9.51 -11.22 -10.76
N VAL A 189 -8.45 -10.82 -11.46
CA VAL A 189 -8.05 -11.47 -12.70
C VAL A 189 -7.51 -12.86 -12.37
N THR A 190 -7.70 -13.82 -13.27
CA THR A 190 -6.99 -15.11 -13.22
C THR A 190 -5.48 -14.88 -13.00
N PRO A 191 -4.83 -15.66 -12.13
CA PRO A 191 -3.37 -15.58 -11.97
C PRO A 191 -2.67 -15.79 -13.32
N ASN A 192 -1.51 -15.15 -13.50
CA ASN A 192 -0.66 -15.30 -14.69
C ASN A 192 -1.36 -14.91 -16.01
N ALA A 193 -2.36 -14.02 -15.96
CA ALA A 193 -2.82 -13.30 -17.14
C ALA A 193 -1.77 -12.27 -17.55
N GLY A 194 -0.88 -12.66 -18.47
CA GLY A 194 0.28 -11.89 -18.89
C GLY A 194 1.60 -12.51 -18.43
N PRO A 195 2.70 -11.73 -18.34
CA PRO A 195 3.90 -12.18 -17.63
C PRO A 195 3.60 -12.55 -16.17
N PRO A 196 4.39 -13.44 -15.56
CA PRO A 196 4.34 -13.73 -14.12
C PRO A 196 4.41 -12.47 -13.25
N ALA A 197 3.81 -12.52 -12.06
CA ALA A 197 3.74 -11.39 -11.13
C ALA A 197 5.12 -10.93 -10.60
N ASP A 198 6.11 -11.82 -10.61
CA ASP A 198 7.51 -11.58 -10.30
C ASP A 198 8.34 -11.09 -11.52
N GLU A 199 7.79 -11.15 -12.75
CA GLU A 199 8.40 -10.57 -13.95
C GLU A 199 7.83 -9.20 -14.30
N ALA A 200 6.50 -9.00 -14.22
CA ALA A 200 5.91 -7.68 -14.37
C ALA A 200 4.59 -7.51 -13.59
N VAL A 201 4.35 -6.27 -13.18
CA VAL A 201 3.36 -5.93 -12.18
C VAL A 201 2.25 -5.12 -12.81
N LEU A 202 1.05 -5.69 -12.75
CA LEU A 202 -0.10 -5.29 -13.55
C LEU A 202 -1.33 -4.92 -12.71
N SER A 203 -1.32 -5.19 -11.41
CA SER A 203 -2.34 -4.66 -10.49
C SER A 203 -2.40 -3.14 -10.61
N VAL A 204 -3.61 -2.58 -10.58
CA VAL A 204 -3.82 -1.12 -10.62
C VAL A 204 -5.25 -0.76 -10.24
N THR A 205 -5.42 0.41 -9.63
CA THR A 205 -6.71 1.01 -9.31
C THR A 205 -6.95 2.29 -10.10
N TRP A 206 -8.17 2.44 -10.60
CA TRP A 206 -8.60 3.58 -11.40
C TRP A 206 -9.75 4.31 -10.71
N THR A 207 -9.54 5.58 -10.40
CA THR A 207 -10.47 6.47 -9.69
C THR A 207 -10.84 7.70 -10.54
N GLY A 208 -11.89 8.43 -10.15
CA GLY A 208 -12.23 9.75 -10.72
C GLY A 208 -12.87 9.79 -12.11
N ALA A 209 -12.56 8.84 -12.99
CA ALA A 209 -13.11 8.76 -14.35
C ALA A 209 -13.90 7.46 -14.56
N SER A 210 -15.06 7.52 -15.22
CA SER A 210 -15.86 6.31 -15.52
C SER A 210 -15.35 5.64 -16.80
N ALA A 211 -14.71 4.48 -16.66
CA ALA A 211 -14.19 3.68 -17.77
C ALA A 211 -15.31 3.11 -18.63
N ALA A 212 -16.40 2.71 -17.96
CA ALA A 212 -17.66 2.31 -18.57
C ALA A 212 -18.83 2.67 -17.64
N THR A 213 -20.05 2.55 -18.15
CA THR A 213 -21.32 2.72 -17.42
C THR A 213 -22.27 1.61 -17.85
N THR A 214 -23.03 1.02 -16.93
CA THR A 214 -24.04 -0.01 -17.24
C THR A 214 -25.28 0.56 -17.94
N ASP A 215 -26.06 -0.30 -18.60
CA ASP A 215 -27.34 0.10 -19.22
C ASP A 215 -28.34 0.68 -18.20
N ASP A 216 -28.16 0.38 -16.91
CA ASP A 216 -28.99 0.88 -15.80
C ASP A 216 -28.34 1.97 -14.92
N GLY A 217 -27.20 2.52 -15.35
CA GLY A 217 -26.62 3.76 -14.83
C GLY A 217 -25.62 3.63 -13.67
N ALA A 218 -24.99 2.47 -13.46
CA ALA A 218 -23.85 2.33 -12.55
C ALA A 218 -22.53 2.71 -13.24
N HIS A 219 -21.70 3.48 -12.56
CA HIS A 219 -20.41 3.95 -13.05
C HIS A 219 -19.24 3.06 -12.58
N LEU A 220 -18.42 2.60 -13.52
CA LEU A 220 -17.15 1.92 -13.22
C LEU A 220 -16.04 2.98 -13.18
N ASN A 221 -15.98 3.71 -12.06
CA ASN A 221 -15.07 4.83 -11.83
C ASN A 221 -14.23 4.74 -10.55
N LYS A 222 -14.29 3.58 -9.88
CA LYS A 222 -13.56 3.17 -8.67
C LYS A 222 -13.31 1.66 -8.78
N VAL A 223 -12.21 1.29 -9.46
CA VAL A 223 -11.97 -0.08 -9.93
C VAL A 223 -10.54 -0.53 -9.66
N SER A 224 -10.36 -1.43 -8.69
CA SER A 224 -9.10 -2.16 -8.45
C SER A 224 -9.04 -3.45 -9.26
N LEU A 225 -7.95 -3.66 -9.99
CA LEU A 225 -7.67 -4.91 -10.72
C LEU A 225 -6.48 -5.63 -10.09
N ILE A 226 -6.62 -6.95 -9.83
CA ILE A 226 -5.56 -7.77 -9.23
C ILE A 226 -5.17 -8.91 -10.18
N TYR A 227 -3.94 -8.85 -10.70
CA TYR A 227 -3.36 -9.88 -11.57
C TYR A 227 -2.45 -10.85 -10.81
N GLY A 228 -1.81 -10.34 -9.75
CA GLY A 228 -0.80 -11.06 -8.98
C GLY A 228 -1.30 -12.29 -8.23
N HIS A 229 -0.38 -13.20 -7.95
CA HIS A 229 -0.50 -14.31 -7.00
C HIS A 229 0.89 -14.51 -6.40
N ASP A 230 1.21 -13.69 -5.42
CA ASP A 230 2.57 -13.32 -5.03
C ASP A 230 2.72 -13.24 -3.49
N GLN A 231 3.84 -12.71 -3.02
CA GLN A 231 4.20 -12.65 -1.61
C GLN A 231 3.33 -11.66 -0.80
N SER A 232 2.69 -10.69 -1.46
CA SER A 232 1.75 -9.76 -0.82
C SER A 232 0.43 -10.43 -0.45
N GLY A 233 0.06 -11.48 -1.19
CA GLY A 233 -1.13 -12.30 -0.94
C GLY A 233 -2.38 -11.43 -0.89
N SER A 234 -3.02 -11.35 0.29
CA SER A 234 -4.21 -10.52 0.46
C SER A 234 -3.95 -9.01 0.48
N ARG A 235 -2.73 -8.56 0.84
CA ARG A 235 -2.44 -7.13 1.10
C ARG A 235 -2.42 -6.27 -0.16
N VAL A 236 -2.09 -6.83 -1.33
CA VAL A 236 -2.17 -6.07 -2.60
C VAL A 236 -3.57 -5.54 -2.87
N LEU A 237 -4.63 -6.25 -2.49
CA LEU A 237 -5.99 -5.71 -2.59
C LEU A 237 -6.30 -4.64 -1.53
N SER A 238 -5.65 -4.67 -0.36
CA SER A 238 -5.72 -3.60 0.65
C SER A 238 -4.97 -2.33 0.24
N HIS A 239 -3.86 -2.47 -0.50
CA HIS A 239 -3.11 -1.38 -1.13
C HIS A 239 -3.95 -0.73 -2.24
N GLU A 240 -4.45 -1.55 -3.16
CA GLU A 240 -5.24 -1.11 -4.32
C GLU A 240 -6.55 -0.43 -3.91
N ASN A 241 -7.34 -1.02 -3.01
CA ASN A 241 -8.51 -0.31 -2.44
C ASN A 241 -8.10 0.87 -1.53
N GLY A 242 -6.84 0.99 -1.13
CA GLY A 242 -6.30 2.22 -0.53
C GLY A 242 -6.34 3.41 -1.49
N HIS A 243 -6.10 3.18 -2.78
CA HIS A 243 -6.32 4.19 -3.83
C HIS A 243 -7.79 4.50 -4.06
N ASP A 244 -8.70 3.51 -3.98
CA ASP A 244 -10.15 3.78 -3.98
C ASP A 244 -10.54 4.73 -2.85
N PHE A 245 -9.88 4.67 -1.68
CA PHE A 245 -10.06 5.63 -0.58
C PHE A 245 -9.18 6.90 -0.69
N GLY A 246 -8.46 7.06 -1.80
CA GLY A 246 -7.70 8.25 -2.16
C GLY A 246 -6.29 8.36 -1.59
N LEU A 247 -5.68 7.28 -1.09
CA LEU A 247 -4.27 7.28 -0.69
C LEU A 247 -3.32 7.22 -1.91
N PRO A 248 -2.19 7.97 -1.92
CA PRO A 248 -1.16 7.82 -2.92
C PRO A 248 -0.20 6.67 -2.64
N ASP A 249 0.49 6.24 -3.69
CA ASP A 249 1.69 5.42 -3.68
C ASP A 249 2.86 6.16 -2.99
N LEU A 250 3.51 5.54 -2.02
CA LEU A 250 4.61 6.15 -1.24
C LEU A 250 6.01 5.80 -1.75
N TYR A 251 6.12 4.85 -2.68
CA TYR A 251 7.36 4.42 -3.29
C TYR A 251 7.86 5.39 -4.38
N ALA A 252 9.01 5.07 -5.00
CA ALA A 252 9.52 5.74 -6.18
C ALA A 252 9.33 4.87 -7.43
N ALA A 253 8.36 5.19 -8.28
CA ALA A 253 7.99 4.40 -9.46
C ALA A 253 9.04 4.48 -10.60
N ASP A 254 9.88 5.52 -10.55
CA ASP A 254 10.95 5.85 -11.50
C ASP A 254 12.32 5.26 -11.11
N ASP A 255 12.63 5.28 -9.82
CA ASP A 255 13.83 4.68 -9.20
C ASP A 255 13.41 3.85 -7.99
N PHE A 256 12.95 2.62 -8.22
CA PHE A 256 12.33 1.81 -7.16
C PHE A 256 13.30 1.40 -6.04
N GLN A 257 14.62 1.45 -6.25
CA GLN A 257 15.58 1.24 -5.17
C GLN A 257 15.57 2.41 -4.16
N ARG A 258 15.19 3.63 -4.59
CA ARG A 258 15.03 4.80 -3.71
C ARG A 258 13.93 4.60 -2.65
N THR A 259 12.98 3.68 -2.86
CA THR A 259 11.89 3.37 -1.93
C THR A 259 12.38 2.97 -0.54
N ASP A 260 13.54 2.30 -0.44
CA ASP A 260 14.16 1.94 0.84
C ASP A 260 14.46 3.17 1.71
N GLY A 261 14.80 4.31 1.10
CA GLY A 261 15.04 5.59 1.78
C GLY A 261 13.83 6.54 1.85
N LEU A 262 12.61 6.06 1.56
CA LEU A 262 11.37 6.86 1.56
C LEU A 262 10.48 6.48 2.75
N ALA A 263 9.35 5.81 2.53
CA ALA A 263 8.52 5.28 3.60
C ALA A 263 9.00 3.90 4.12
N GLY A 264 9.83 3.19 3.35
CA GLY A 264 10.26 1.82 3.70
C GLY A 264 9.09 0.87 3.81
N GLN A 265 9.13 -0.07 4.76
CA GLN A 265 8.03 -1.01 5.01
C GLN A 265 6.90 -0.43 5.88
N TRP A 266 7.03 0.78 6.44
CA TRP A 266 6.17 1.30 7.53
C TRP A 266 4.71 1.64 7.17
N ASP A 267 4.31 1.45 5.92
CA ASP A 267 2.94 1.67 5.45
C ASP A 267 2.64 0.79 4.23
N THR A 268 1.44 0.21 4.16
CA THR A 268 1.03 -0.67 3.06
C THR A 268 1.03 0.03 1.70
N MET A 269 0.85 1.35 1.66
CA MET A 269 0.94 2.17 0.44
C MET A 269 2.39 2.38 -0.05
N SER A 270 3.39 1.91 0.70
CA SER A 270 4.80 1.90 0.32
C SER A 270 5.24 0.54 -0.22
N LEU A 271 5.05 -0.52 0.58
CA LEU A 271 5.45 -1.90 0.26
C LEU A 271 4.42 -2.88 0.86
N ASP A 272 3.46 -3.36 0.06
CA ASP A 272 2.36 -4.18 0.59
C ASP A 272 2.77 -5.61 1.02
N TRP A 273 3.98 -6.06 0.66
CA TRP A 273 4.65 -7.27 1.17
C TRP A 273 5.53 -7.03 2.41
N GLY A 274 5.64 -5.79 2.91
CA GLY A 274 6.49 -5.47 4.08
C GLY A 274 6.07 -6.20 5.35
N LEU A 275 7.00 -6.41 6.30
CA LEU A 275 6.64 -7.00 7.61
C LEU A 275 5.82 -6.03 8.46
N GLN A 276 6.09 -4.73 8.33
CA GLN A 276 5.17 -3.69 8.78
C GLN A 276 4.08 -3.55 7.70
N GLY A 277 2.84 -3.34 8.14
CA GLY A 277 1.67 -3.45 7.28
C GLY A 277 0.43 -2.72 7.77
N ASP A 278 0.50 -1.98 8.88
CA ASP A 278 -0.51 -0.98 9.25
C ASP A 278 -0.23 0.37 8.56
N LEU A 279 -1.21 1.27 8.53
CA LEU A 279 -1.07 2.62 7.96
C LEU A 279 -0.51 3.64 8.95
N PHE A 280 0.27 4.60 8.44
CA PHE A 280 0.69 5.81 9.14
C PHE A 280 -0.49 6.55 9.79
N ALA A 281 -0.27 7.15 10.96
CA ALA A 281 -1.28 7.98 11.63
C ALA A 281 -1.76 9.17 10.77
N TRP A 282 -0.94 9.64 9.83
CA TRP A 282 -1.35 10.62 8.82
C TRP A 282 -2.45 10.07 7.91
N HIS A 283 -2.23 8.93 7.25
CA HIS A 283 -3.25 8.28 6.40
C HIS A 283 -4.48 7.89 7.19
N LYS A 284 -4.33 7.28 8.37
CA LYS A 284 -5.46 6.97 9.26
C LYS A 284 -6.24 8.22 9.68
N TRP A 285 -5.62 9.40 9.79
CA TRP A 285 -6.32 10.66 10.06
C TRP A 285 -7.00 11.24 8.81
N ARG A 286 -6.37 11.13 7.64
CA ARG A 286 -6.91 11.53 6.32
C ARG A 286 -8.15 10.72 5.95
N LEU A 287 -8.12 9.41 6.19
CA LEU A 287 -9.26 8.50 6.04
C LEU A 287 -10.35 8.67 7.13
N GLY A 288 -10.08 9.41 8.20
CA GLY A 288 -11.02 9.61 9.31
C GLY A 288 -11.13 8.41 10.27
N TRP A 289 -10.15 7.51 10.28
CA TRP A 289 -10.04 6.40 11.24
C TRP A 289 -9.50 6.89 12.60
N ILE A 290 -8.57 7.84 12.58
CA ILE A 290 -8.16 8.64 13.74
C ILE A 290 -9.00 9.92 13.79
N THR A 291 -9.32 10.42 14.98
CA THR A 291 -10.02 11.71 15.16
C THR A 291 -9.07 12.85 15.48
N ASP A 292 -9.49 14.09 15.21
CA ASP A 292 -8.75 15.32 15.56
C ASP A 292 -8.36 15.39 17.05
N ARG A 293 -9.16 14.79 17.95
CA ARG A 293 -8.85 14.72 19.41
C ARG A 293 -7.64 13.85 19.73
N GLN A 294 -7.26 12.96 18.82
CA GLN A 294 -6.14 12.03 18.96
C GLN A 294 -4.87 12.53 18.23
N VAL A 295 -4.92 13.72 17.63
CA VAL A 295 -3.80 14.39 16.98
C VAL A 295 -3.41 15.63 17.79
N ALA A 296 -2.16 15.70 18.25
CA ALA A 296 -1.61 16.93 18.81
C ALA A 296 -1.03 17.81 17.70
N CYS A 297 -1.82 18.79 17.24
CA CYS A 297 -1.35 19.75 16.25
C CYS A 297 -0.52 20.87 16.91
N VAL A 298 0.77 20.98 16.58
CA VAL A 298 1.72 21.91 17.21
C VAL A 298 2.10 23.04 16.25
N THR A 299 1.30 24.10 16.26
CA THR A 299 1.54 25.33 15.50
C THR A 299 2.38 26.35 16.27
N SER A 300 2.21 26.43 17.59
CA SER A 300 2.90 27.38 18.46
C SER A 300 4.34 26.97 18.82
N ARG A 301 5.17 27.96 19.13
CA ARG A 301 6.49 27.79 19.75
C ARG A 301 6.38 27.32 21.20
N GLY A 302 7.38 26.58 21.66
CA GLY A 302 7.48 26.12 23.06
C GLY A 302 7.82 24.64 23.17
N THR A 303 7.83 24.14 24.41
CA THR A 303 8.12 22.74 24.76
C THR A 303 6.88 22.11 25.39
N THR A 304 6.51 20.90 24.98
CA THR A 304 5.39 20.14 25.55
C THR A 304 5.70 18.65 25.55
N THR A 305 5.34 17.96 26.63
CA THR A 305 5.40 16.49 26.69
C THR A 305 4.06 15.90 26.24
N TYR A 306 4.13 14.91 25.35
CA TYR A 306 2.99 14.16 24.83
C TYR A 306 3.15 12.69 25.19
N HIS A 307 2.02 12.05 25.48
CA HIS A 307 1.87 10.61 25.59
C HIS A 307 1.27 10.12 24.27
N LEU A 308 1.86 9.08 23.68
CA LEU A 308 1.46 8.49 22.41
C LEU A 308 1.17 6.99 22.56
N SER A 309 -0.09 6.62 22.33
CA SER A 309 -0.52 5.23 22.22
C SER A 309 -0.21 4.71 20.81
N PRO A 310 0.37 3.51 20.65
CA PRO A 310 0.75 2.97 19.34
C PRO A 310 -0.38 2.95 18.30
N VAL A 311 -0.11 3.16 17.01
CA VAL A 311 -1.15 3.34 15.95
C VAL A 311 -1.98 2.09 15.66
N GLU A 312 -1.55 0.93 16.14
CA GLU A 312 -2.14 -0.39 15.91
C GLU A 312 -3.28 -0.71 16.90
N VAL A 313 -3.34 0.01 18.03
CA VAL A 313 -4.35 -0.22 19.09
C VAL A 313 -5.44 0.86 19.11
N PRO A 314 -6.70 0.57 19.49
CA PRO A 314 -7.74 1.61 19.57
C PRO A 314 -7.47 2.67 20.65
N GLY A 315 -8.01 3.88 20.45
CA GLY A 315 -8.02 4.95 21.47
C GLY A 315 -6.68 5.69 21.65
N GLY A 316 -6.62 6.53 22.69
CA GLY A 316 -5.43 7.34 23.01
C GLY A 316 -5.04 8.37 21.95
N ARG A 317 -3.95 9.11 22.20
CA ARG A 317 -3.36 10.04 21.21
C ARG A 317 -2.40 9.26 20.33
N LYS A 318 -2.50 9.43 19.00
CA LYS A 318 -1.73 8.66 18.02
C LYS A 318 -0.52 9.39 17.46
N ALA A 319 -0.64 10.70 17.25
CA ALA A 319 0.43 11.48 16.65
C ALA A 319 0.55 12.88 17.24
N VAL A 320 1.77 13.42 17.17
CA VAL A 320 2.05 14.86 17.17
C VAL A 320 2.33 15.27 15.72
N MET A 321 1.69 16.34 15.25
CA MET A 321 1.85 16.85 13.88
C MET A 321 2.32 18.31 13.92
N ILE A 322 3.36 18.62 13.16
CA ILE A 322 4.05 19.91 13.17
C ILE A 322 4.15 20.43 11.73
N PRO A 323 3.25 21.33 11.29
CA PRO A 323 3.23 21.82 9.91
C PRO A 323 4.33 22.85 9.69
N TYR A 324 4.99 22.76 8.54
CA TYR A 324 6.12 23.59 8.11
C TYR A 324 5.97 24.00 6.64
N GLY A 325 5.78 25.31 6.42
CA GLY A 325 5.33 25.80 5.10
C GLY A 325 3.87 25.42 4.80
N PRO A 326 3.43 25.57 3.53
CA PRO A 326 2.06 25.28 3.13
C PRO A 326 1.78 23.78 2.86
N THR A 327 2.84 23.01 2.56
CA THR A 327 2.73 21.66 1.96
C THR A 327 3.50 20.58 2.75
N GLY A 328 4.30 20.95 3.75
CA GLY A 328 5.08 20.02 4.56
C GLY A 328 4.52 19.85 5.97
N VAL A 329 4.42 18.61 6.46
CA VAL A 329 4.14 18.32 7.87
C VAL A 329 5.10 17.26 8.40
N PHE A 330 5.67 17.53 9.58
CA PHE A 330 6.48 16.57 10.32
C PHE A 330 5.58 15.85 11.31
N VAL A 331 5.60 14.53 11.32
CA VAL A 331 4.73 13.69 12.14
C VAL A 331 5.59 12.84 13.06
N ILE A 332 5.12 12.67 14.29
CA ILE A 332 5.72 11.80 15.31
C ILE A 332 4.61 10.90 15.86
N GLU A 333 4.73 9.60 15.68
CA GLU A 333 3.78 8.59 16.13
C GLU A 333 4.47 7.49 16.95
N ALA A 334 3.70 6.56 17.50
CA ALA A 334 4.22 5.39 18.19
C ALA A 334 3.89 4.11 17.40
N ARG A 335 4.85 3.18 17.31
CA ARG A 335 4.66 1.86 16.69
C ARG A 335 4.91 0.71 17.67
N ALA A 336 4.18 -0.38 17.51
CA ALA A 336 4.25 -1.59 18.31
C ALA A 336 3.96 -2.84 17.47
N ALA A 337 4.64 -3.94 17.75
CA ALA A 337 4.48 -5.20 17.02
C ALA A 337 3.21 -5.95 17.48
N VAL A 338 2.05 -5.42 17.09
CA VAL A 338 0.70 -5.94 17.34
C VAL A 338 -0.21 -5.55 16.16
N GLY A 339 -1.38 -6.18 16.05
CA GLY A 339 -2.32 -5.87 14.95
C GLY A 339 -1.70 -6.16 13.58
N ASP A 340 -1.87 -5.25 12.63
CA ASP A 340 -1.39 -5.44 11.26
C ASP A 340 0.16 -5.32 11.12
N ASP A 341 0.81 -4.73 12.13
CA ASP A 341 2.25 -4.62 12.33
C ASP A 341 2.83 -5.74 13.24
N HIS A 342 2.13 -6.87 13.45
CA HIS A 342 2.58 -7.92 14.38
C HIS A 342 3.99 -8.49 14.12
N ASP A 343 4.50 -8.43 12.88
CA ASP A 343 5.85 -8.83 12.51
C ASP A 343 6.89 -7.66 12.54
N ALA A 344 6.52 -6.50 13.08
CA ALA A 344 7.38 -5.31 13.07
C ALA A 344 8.70 -5.51 13.83
N CYS A 345 9.80 -5.25 13.11
CA CYS A 345 11.17 -5.51 13.54
C CYS A 345 11.62 -4.68 14.75
N ARG A 346 11.05 -3.48 14.92
CA ARG A 346 11.24 -2.62 16.09
C ARG A 346 9.92 -2.01 16.55
N GLN A 347 9.89 -1.66 17.83
CA GLN A 347 8.85 -0.82 18.43
C GLN A 347 9.50 0.46 18.95
N GLY A 348 8.82 1.59 18.82
CA GLY A 348 9.42 2.87 19.15
C GLY A 348 8.52 4.04 18.82
N VAL A 349 9.13 5.21 18.83
CA VAL A 349 8.57 6.47 18.31
C VAL A 349 9.04 6.62 16.88
N LEU A 350 8.15 6.44 15.91
CA LEU A 350 8.46 6.66 14.50
C LEU A 350 8.23 8.14 14.15
N ALA A 351 9.13 8.72 13.36
CA ALA A 351 9.01 10.10 12.90
C ALA A 351 9.18 10.16 11.38
N TYR A 352 8.41 11.01 10.70
CA TYR A 352 8.41 11.12 9.24
C TYR A 352 7.97 12.50 8.76
N ARG A 353 8.25 12.77 7.49
CA ARG A 353 7.78 13.95 6.75
C ARG A 353 6.74 13.52 5.75
N VAL A 354 5.70 14.34 5.59
CA VAL A 354 4.71 14.22 4.53
C VAL A 354 4.72 15.49 3.68
N ARG A 355 4.57 15.33 2.37
CA ARG A 355 4.57 16.41 1.36
C ARG A 355 3.33 16.34 0.50
N THR A 356 2.44 17.33 0.60
CA THR A 356 1.22 17.39 -0.21
C THR A 356 1.48 17.87 -1.65
N ASP A 357 2.68 18.36 -1.93
CA ASP A 357 3.17 18.87 -3.22
C ASP A 357 4.08 17.89 -3.98
N ILE A 358 3.99 16.59 -3.68
CA ILE A 358 4.66 15.50 -4.40
C ILE A 358 3.60 14.51 -4.87
N ASP A 359 3.71 14.06 -6.13
CA ASP A 359 2.76 13.12 -6.74
C ASP A 359 2.88 11.69 -6.16
N SER A 360 1.81 10.92 -6.31
CA SER A 360 1.83 9.45 -6.22
C SER A 360 3.05 8.86 -6.92
N GLY A 361 3.75 7.95 -6.23
CA GLY A 361 4.85 7.19 -6.82
C GLY A 361 6.14 8.00 -6.98
N LYS A 362 6.25 9.16 -6.33
CA LYS A 362 7.50 9.97 -6.29
C LYS A 362 8.08 10.11 -4.88
N GLY A 363 7.57 9.38 -3.89
CA GLY A 363 7.97 9.49 -2.49
C GLY A 363 7.44 10.72 -1.76
N PRO A 364 6.11 10.93 -1.66
CA PRO A 364 5.53 12.04 -0.91
C PRO A 364 5.71 11.90 0.62
N VAL A 365 6.08 10.71 1.11
CA VAL A 365 6.42 10.45 2.52
C VAL A 365 7.90 10.05 2.65
N THR A 366 8.55 10.50 3.72
CA THR A 366 9.93 10.13 4.04
C THR A 366 10.11 9.94 5.55
N VAL A 367 10.39 8.71 5.97
CA VAL A 367 10.70 8.35 7.35
C VAL A 367 12.04 8.95 7.77
N VAL A 368 12.15 9.28 9.06
CA VAL A 368 13.40 9.61 9.72
C VAL A 368 13.99 8.35 10.32
N ASP A 369 15.09 7.90 9.75
CA ASP A 369 15.93 6.86 10.34
C ASP A 369 16.52 7.33 11.70
N GLY A 370 16.18 6.59 12.76
CA GLY A 370 16.71 6.77 14.11
C GLY A 370 18.03 6.05 14.39
N HIS A 371 18.47 5.15 13.51
CA HIS A 371 19.72 4.41 13.61
C HIS A 371 20.55 4.42 12.29
N PRO A 372 20.94 5.60 11.75
CA PRO A 372 21.64 5.72 10.47
C PRO A 372 22.85 4.79 10.29
N GLY A 373 22.72 3.86 9.34
CA GLY A 373 23.76 2.89 8.97
C GLY A 373 23.63 1.52 9.63
N THR A 374 22.54 1.23 10.34
CA THR A 374 22.11 -0.14 10.66
C THR A 374 20.88 -0.55 9.84
N SER A 375 20.35 -1.73 10.13
CA SER A 375 19.13 -2.30 9.55
C SER A 375 18.54 -3.33 10.53
N ALA A 376 17.31 -3.77 10.27
CA ALA A 376 16.73 -4.91 10.98
C ALA A 376 15.93 -5.82 10.04
N CYS A 377 15.81 -7.11 10.42
CA CYS A 377 15.17 -8.13 9.61
C CYS A 377 15.67 -8.15 8.15
N ASP A 378 16.97 -8.38 7.93
CA ASP A 378 17.56 -8.38 6.57
C ASP A 378 17.02 -9.48 5.63
N PHE A 379 16.13 -10.33 6.15
CA PHE A 379 15.37 -11.35 5.43
C PHE A 379 13.99 -10.86 4.93
N SER A 380 13.55 -9.65 5.29
CA SER A 380 12.14 -9.24 5.25
C SER A 380 11.61 -8.85 3.87
N SER A 381 12.31 -7.98 3.12
CA SER A 381 11.83 -7.48 1.82
C SER A 381 12.99 -7.28 0.84
N GLY A 382 13.89 -8.26 0.76
CA GLY A 382 15.02 -8.25 -0.15
C GLY A 382 16.02 -7.14 0.19
N ALA A 383 15.98 -6.03 -0.55
CA ALA A 383 16.83 -4.86 -0.31
C ALA A 383 16.17 -3.78 0.59
N PHE A 384 14.85 -3.84 0.80
CA PHE A 384 14.06 -2.75 1.40
C PHE A 384 14.03 -2.80 2.94
N ASN A 385 15.19 -2.86 3.58
CA ASN A 385 15.30 -3.17 5.01
C ASN A 385 15.96 -2.07 5.87
N SER A 386 16.48 -0.96 5.29
CA SER A 386 17.29 0.00 6.07
C SER A 386 16.46 0.80 7.08
N LEU A 387 15.18 1.01 6.82
CA LEU A 387 14.27 1.69 7.74
C LEU A 387 13.64 0.78 8.80
N ASN A 388 13.87 -0.54 8.80
CA ASN A 388 13.18 -1.48 9.70
C ASN A 388 13.51 -1.28 11.19
N ASP A 389 14.61 -0.58 11.52
CA ASP A 389 14.93 -0.09 12.86
C ASP A 389 14.86 1.43 13.03
N ALA A 390 14.24 2.17 12.10
CA ALA A 390 14.02 3.61 12.22
C ALA A 390 13.34 4.12 13.52
N PRO A 391 12.43 3.38 14.22
CA PRO A 391 11.78 3.89 15.43
C PRO A 391 12.74 4.24 16.58
N PHE A 392 12.62 5.46 17.09
CA PHE A 392 13.39 5.98 18.20
C PHE A 392 12.95 5.36 19.54
N THR A 393 13.91 5.14 20.43
CA THR A 393 13.75 4.51 21.75
C THR A 393 14.17 5.46 22.89
N ALA A 394 13.93 5.06 24.15
CA ALA A 394 14.11 5.91 25.32
C ALA A 394 15.52 6.53 25.42
N GLY A 395 15.58 7.83 25.67
CA GLY A 395 16.80 8.64 25.72
C GLY A 395 17.24 9.21 24.36
N GLN A 396 16.79 8.65 23.23
CA GLN A 396 17.16 9.18 21.91
C GLN A 396 16.44 10.50 21.60
N THR A 397 17.08 11.33 20.76
CA THR A 397 16.64 12.69 20.45
C THR A 397 16.89 13.00 18.97
N TYR A 398 15.94 13.65 18.32
CA TYR A 398 16.05 14.13 16.94
C TYR A 398 15.86 15.66 16.85
N THR A 399 16.34 16.26 15.76
CA THR A 399 16.07 17.66 15.42
C THR A 399 15.84 17.81 13.91
N ASP A 400 14.62 18.13 13.53
CA ASP A 400 14.28 18.52 12.16
C ASP A 400 14.57 20.01 11.94
N LYS A 401 15.43 20.29 10.95
CA LYS A 401 15.86 21.66 10.60
C LYS A 401 14.83 22.43 9.77
N ALA A 402 13.98 21.76 9.00
CA ALA A 402 12.98 22.38 8.12
C ALA A 402 11.67 22.69 8.88
N ALA A 403 11.28 21.80 9.78
CA ALA A 403 10.13 21.98 10.67
C ALA A 403 10.45 22.78 11.95
N HIS A 404 11.73 23.13 12.17
CA HIS A 404 12.24 23.83 13.35
C HIS A 404 11.80 23.17 14.68
N VAL A 405 11.78 21.84 14.71
CA VAL A 405 11.31 21.03 15.84
C VAL A 405 12.37 20.04 16.28
N SER A 406 12.51 19.85 17.59
CA SER A 406 13.34 18.79 18.18
C SER A 406 12.50 17.98 19.16
N PHE A 407 12.64 16.65 19.16
CA PHE A 407 11.96 15.78 20.12
C PHE A 407 12.93 14.84 20.82
N THR A 408 12.63 14.53 22.09
CA THR A 408 13.31 13.50 22.89
C THR A 408 12.28 12.45 23.28
N VAL A 409 12.63 11.17 23.16
CA VAL A 409 11.83 10.06 23.71
C VAL A 409 12.20 9.89 25.18
N ASP A 410 11.30 10.24 26.09
CA ASP A 410 11.54 10.15 27.54
C ASP A 410 11.44 8.71 28.06
N GLY A 411 10.62 7.87 27.40
CA GLY A 411 10.40 6.47 27.76
C GLY A 411 8.97 6.04 27.49
N ARG A 412 8.45 5.16 28.35
CA ARG A 412 7.01 4.82 28.42
C ARG A 412 6.44 5.16 29.79
N ASP A 413 5.15 5.45 29.85
CA ASP A 413 4.44 5.67 31.10
C ASP A 413 3.87 4.37 31.71
N ALA A 414 3.10 4.49 32.80
CA ALA A 414 2.49 3.37 33.50
C ALA A 414 1.34 2.67 32.74
N ALA A 415 0.81 3.26 31.65
CA ALA A 415 -0.13 2.63 30.73
C ALA A 415 0.59 1.94 29.54
N GLY A 416 1.88 2.23 29.35
CA GLY A 416 2.70 1.73 28.24
C GLY A 416 2.75 2.66 27.02
N ASP A 417 2.09 3.82 27.08
CA ASP A 417 2.17 4.87 26.07
C ASP A 417 3.60 5.46 26.04
N TRP A 418 4.08 5.82 24.85
CA TRP A 418 5.39 6.45 24.69
C TRP A 418 5.32 7.92 25.11
N MET A 419 6.18 8.32 26.04
CA MET A 419 6.36 9.71 26.44
C MET A 419 7.40 10.38 25.56
N ILE A 420 7.04 11.49 24.91
CA ILE A 420 7.94 12.31 24.11
C ILE A 420 7.87 13.77 24.52
N ARG A 421 9.02 14.44 24.63
CA ARG A 421 9.13 15.89 24.82
C ARG A 421 9.42 16.56 23.48
N VAL A 422 8.47 17.31 22.95
CA VAL A 422 8.57 18.01 21.66
C VAL A 422 8.78 19.50 21.89
N THR A 423 9.74 20.09 21.20
CA THR A 423 10.10 21.52 21.28
C THR A 423 10.07 22.15 19.89
N ARG A 424 9.13 23.06 19.64
CA ARG A 424 9.07 23.87 18.41
C ARG A 424 9.72 25.24 18.64
N ARG A 425 10.67 25.61 17.76
CA ARG A 425 11.54 26.79 17.87
C ARG A 425 11.12 27.94 16.95
#